data_AF-A0A974NL66-F1
#
_entry.id   AF-A0A974NL66-F1
#
_cell.length_a   1.000
_cell.length_b   1.000
_cell.length_c   1.000
_cell.angle_alpha   90.00
_cell.angle_beta   90.00
_cell.angle_gamma   90.00
#
_symmetry.space_group_name_H-M   'P 1'
#
loop_
_entity.id
_entity.type
_entity.pdbx_description
1 polymer ?
#
loop_
_entity_poly.entity_id
_entity_poly.type
_entity_poly.pdbx_seq_one_letter_code
_entity_poly.pdbx_strand_id
1 'polypeptide(L)'
;MADTINLTYLNDLVGRVVKINKAGPDLKTGKLLQVNDDYLTLQTKEQQVVYFQLKHVKAVVEDTKGNVNPTDYPELSFYEEDTKTMGDLLGQLLLGSVQINGGGPASRVGRLLAVNDEFLTLETKKDGLVLYHLDHIKSVNEVELKEKENESVYELEPAFAEAVTLPQLFAALKRQWVTVNNGPDKVEGVLSEFDDETLVIVHDKEVYYVSTFHLQSIVVPIQGREDEVSEDENSDSDSTNSNENSQNKTEKSSNSQTRRNSKSNVYRKILMESIARSQAAINDRN
;
A
#
# COMPACT_ATOMS: atom_id res chain seq x y z
N MET A 1 -20.83 -2.68 11.57
CA MET A 1 -20.02 -2.23 12.72
C MET A 1 -18.91 -3.27 12.88
N ALA A 2 -17.68 -2.94 12.50
CA ALA A 2 -16.54 -3.83 12.70
C ALA A 2 -16.07 -3.68 14.15
N ASP A 3 -15.83 -4.81 14.83
CA ASP A 3 -15.20 -4.84 16.14
C ASP A 3 -13.77 -4.32 16.01
N THR A 4 -13.58 -3.01 16.15
CA THR A 4 -12.25 -2.40 16.24
C THR A 4 -11.58 -2.95 17.48
N ILE A 5 -10.36 -3.50 17.33
CA ILE A 5 -9.54 -3.91 18.46
C ILE A 5 -9.48 -2.74 19.45
N ASN A 6 -9.90 -2.98 20.69
CA ASN A 6 -9.83 -1.98 21.73
C ASN A 6 -8.35 -1.63 21.97
N LEU A 7 -7.97 -0.41 21.56
CA LEU A 7 -6.60 0.10 21.52
C LEU A 7 -5.90 0.14 22.89
N THR A 8 -6.65 0.04 23.98
CA THR A 8 -6.15 0.25 25.35
C THR A 8 -4.93 -0.62 25.68
N TYR A 9 -4.85 -1.84 25.13
CA TYR A 9 -3.77 -2.78 25.45
C TYR A 9 -2.64 -2.82 24.42
N LEU A 10 -2.79 -2.19 23.25
CA LEU A 10 -1.76 -2.25 22.21
C LEU A 10 -0.53 -1.41 22.57
N ASN A 11 -0.73 -0.29 23.28
CA ASN A 11 0.37 0.55 23.76
C ASN A 11 1.32 -0.20 24.70
N ASP A 12 0.81 -1.13 25.51
CA ASP A 12 1.63 -1.95 26.43
C ASP A 12 2.53 -2.97 25.71
N LEU A 13 2.26 -3.19 24.41
CA LEU A 13 3.03 -4.08 23.54
C LEU A 13 4.13 -3.34 22.77
N VAL A 14 4.21 -2.01 22.84
CA VAL A 14 5.27 -1.24 22.19
C VAL A 14 6.64 -1.69 22.70
N GLY A 15 7.56 -1.89 21.77
CA GLY A 15 8.89 -2.45 22.01
C GLY A 15 8.95 -3.98 22.06
N ARG A 16 7.80 -4.68 22.13
CA ARG A 16 7.74 -6.15 22.15
C ARG A 16 7.67 -6.72 20.73
N VAL A 17 8.09 -7.98 20.59
CA VAL A 17 7.90 -8.73 19.35
C VAL A 17 6.53 -9.36 19.34
N VAL A 18 5.75 -9.02 18.31
CA VAL A 18 4.38 -9.47 18.12
C VAL A 18 4.20 -10.03 16.72
N LYS A 19 3.18 -10.86 16.56
CA LYS A 19 2.62 -11.23 15.27
C LYS A 19 1.33 -10.44 15.04
N ILE A 20 1.29 -9.71 13.93
CA ILE A 20 0.09 -9.06 13.40
C ILE A 20 -0.65 -10.05 12.51
N ASN A 21 -1.93 -10.25 12.78
CA ASN A 21 -2.83 -11.26 12.19
C ASN A 21 -2.41 -12.72 12.44
N LYS A 22 -3.40 -13.62 12.57
CA LYS A 22 -3.15 -15.06 12.88
C LYS A 22 -2.80 -15.90 11.66
N ALA A 23 -3.26 -15.49 10.47
CA ALA A 23 -3.06 -16.19 9.21
C ALA A 23 -3.27 -15.23 8.02
N GLY A 24 -3.03 -15.74 6.81
CA GLY A 24 -3.25 -15.02 5.56
C GLY A 24 -2.03 -14.23 5.09
N PRO A 25 -2.13 -13.61 3.91
CA PRO A 25 -0.99 -12.95 3.26
C PRO A 25 -0.54 -11.67 3.97
N ASP A 26 -1.38 -11.09 4.83
CA ASP A 26 -1.09 -9.91 5.64
C ASP A 26 -0.52 -10.26 7.03
N LEU A 27 -0.17 -11.53 7.28
CA LEU A 27 0.48 -11.96 8.52
C LEU A 27 1.94 -11.49 8.52
N LYS A 28 2.34 -10.82 9.60
CA LYS A 28 3.73 -10.39 9.78
C LYS A 28 4.16 -10.48 11.24
N THR A 29 5.41 -10.85 11.47
CA THR A 29 6.03 -10.87 12.81
C THR A 29 7.11 -9.81 12.89
N GLY A 30 7.14 -9.05 13.97
CA GLY A 30 8.11 -7.97 14.15
C GLY A 30 8.05 -7.29 15.51
N LYS A 31 8.97 -6.37 15.77
CA LYS A 31 8.93 -5.48 16.95
C LYS A 31 7.89 -4.39 16.70
N LEU A 32 6.90 -4.27 17.58
CA LEU A 32 5.94 -3.17 17.53
C LEU A 32 6.66 -1.88 17.93
N LEU A 33 6.73 -0.91 17.02
CA LEU A 33 7.40 0.36 17.26
C LEU A 33 6.47 1.40 17.87
N GLN A 34 5.24 1.50 17.35
CA GLN A 34 4.30 2.53 17.72
C GLN A 34 2.86 2.11 17.40
N VAL A 35 1.92 2.69 18.13
CA VAL A 35 0.47 2.62 17.88
C VAL A 35 -0.03 4.05 17.80
N ASN A 36 -0.67 4.40 16.68
CA ASN A 36 -1.23 5.72 16.40
C ASN A 36 -2.76 5.65 16.37
N ASP A 37 -3.44 6.71 15.91
CA ASP A 37 -4.90 6.83 16.02
C ASP A 37 -5.60 5.75 15.19
N ASP A 38 -5.14 5.49 13.97
CA ASP A 38 -5.78 4.55 13.03
C ASP A 38 -4.81 3.53 12.40
N TYR A 39 -3.53 3.53 12.79
CA TYR A 39 -2.53 2.57 12.32
C TYR A 39 -1.51 2.18 13.39
N LEU A 40 -0.75 1.12 13.15
CA LEU A 40 0.40 0.71 13.95
C LEU A 40 1.65 0.49 13.08
N THR A 41 2.82 0.58 13.68
CA THR A 41 4.11 0.46 12.99
C THR A 41 4.88 -0.76 13.49
N LEU A 42 5.29 -1.64 12.58
CA LEU A 42 5.98 -2.89 12.87
C LEU A 42 7.34 -2.94 12.17
N GLN A 43 8.41 -3.19 12.92
CA GLN A 43 9.73 -3.49 12.35
C GLN A 43 9.90 -5.00 12.19
N THR A 44 10.14 -5.47 10.97
CA THR A 44 10.39 -6.88 10.68
C THR A 44 11.86 -7.24 10.93
N LYS A 45 12.19 -8.54 10.97
CA LYS A 45 13.59 -8.99 11.10
C LYS A 45 14.46 -8.58 9.91
N GLU A 46 13.83 -8.41 8.75
CA GLU A 46 14.46 -7.92 7.53
C GLU A 46 14.67 -6.38 7.56
N GLN A 47 14.45 -5.74 8.72
CA GLN A 47 14.57 -4.30 8.92
C GLN A 47 13.61 -3.46 8.06
N GLN A 48 12.56 -4.09 7.55
CA GLN A 48 11.46 -3.40 6.88
C GLN A 48 10.54 -2.79 7.94
N VAL A 49 10.08 -1.58 7.70
CA VAL A 49 9.04 -0.95 8.52
C VAL A 49 7.73 -1.04 7.77
N VAL A 50 6.75 -1.67 8.42
CA VAL A 50 5.43 -1.95 7.87
C VAL A 50 4.38 -1.28 8.74
N TYR A 51 3.55 -0.48 8.10
CA TYR A 51 2.45 0.24 8.71
C TYR A 51 1.16 -0.54 8.47
N PHE A 52 0.39 -0.84 9.51
CA PHE A 52 -0.86 -1.57 9.41
C PHE A 52 -2.02 -0.70 9.83
N GLN A 53 -3.05 -0.60 8.99
CA GLN A 53 -4.29 0.08 9.34
C GLN A 53 -5.04 -0.71 10.42
N LEU A 54 -5.30 -0.10 11.57
CA LEU A 54 -5.88 -0.75 12.75
C LEU A 54 -7.24 -1.39 12.46
N LYS A 55 -8.09 -0.76 11.64
CA LYS A 55 -9.41 -1.30 11.26
C LYS A 55 -9.34 -2.65 10.55
N HIS A 56 -8.19 -2.99 9.96
CA HIS A 56 -7.95 -4.27 9.26
C HIS A 56 -7.15 -5.27 10.07
N VAL A 57 -6.58 -4.87 11.20
CA VAL A 57 -5.87 -5.78 12.10
C VAL A 57 -6.89 -6.64 12.83
N LYS A 58 -6.81 -7.96 12.62
CA LYS A 58 -7.75 -8.93 13.22
C LYS A 58 -7.28 -9.48 14.56
N ALA A 59 -5.97 -9.50 14.77
CA ALA A 59 -5.36 -9.99 16.00
C ALA A 59 -3.93 -9.47 16.13
N VAL A 60 -3.53 -9.20 17.37
CA VAL A 60 -2.11 -9.02 17.74
C VAL A 60 -1.77 -10.14 18.71
N VAL A 61 -0.73 -10.91 18.41
CA VAL A 61 -0.31 -12.07 19.19
C VAL A 61 1.08 -11.81 19.74
N GLU A 62 1.17 -11.69 21.06
CA GLU A 62 2.45 -11.62 21.77
C GLU A 62 3.03 -13.03 21.96
N ASP A 63 4.31 -13.21 21.64
CA ASP A 63 5.02 -14.43 21.99
C ASP A 63 5.60 -14.30 23.41
N THR A 64 4.89 -14.87 24.39
CA THR A 64 5.28 -14.83 25.82
C THR A 64 6.47 -15.73 26.16
N LYS A 65 6.97 -16.51 25.20
CA LYS A 65 8.08 -17.46 25.40
C LYS A 65 9.28 -17.18 24.49
N GLY A 66 9.16 -16.22 23.57
CA GLY A 66 10.18 -15.91 22.58
C GLY A 66 11.35 -15.15 23.19
N ASN A 67 12.56 -15.72 23.10
CA ASN A 67 13.79 -14.97 23.33
C ASN A 67 14.05 -14.06 22.11
N VAL A 68 13.82 -12.76 22.27
CA VAL A 68 14.16 -11.76 21.25
C VAL A 68 15.63 -11.38 21.43
N ASN A 69 16.47 -11.67 20.44
CA ASN A 69 17.83 -11.13 20.44
C ASN A 69 17.77 -9.65 20.06
N PRO A 70 18.31 -8.71 20.86
CA PRO A 70 18.31 -7.29 20.51
C PRO A 70 18.95 -6.97 19.15
N THR A 71 19.84 -7.83 18.65
CA THR A 71 20.47 -7.71 17.33
C THR A 71 19.53 -8.02 16.17
N ASP A 72 18.43 -8.73 16.39
CA ASP A 72 17.44 -9.05 15.35
C ASP A 72 16.63 -7.81 14.93
N TYR A 73 16.56 -6.81 15.81
CA TYR A 73 15.79 -5.58 15.64
C TYR A 73 16.67 -4.39 16.07
N PRO A 74 17.66 -4.00 15.25
CA PRO A 74 18.53 -2.89 15.61
C PRO A 74 17.71 -1.65 15.90
N GLU A 75 18.10 -0.92 16.95
CA GLU A 75 17.51 0.37 17.27
C GLU A 75 17.61 1.27 16.05
N LEU A 76 16.45 1.64 15.55
CA LEU A 76 16.38 2.52 14.42
C LEU A 76 16.50 3.94 14.97
N SER A 77 17.61 4.61 14.65
CA SER A 77 18.01 5.87 15.30
C SER A 77 17.05 7.05 15.12
N PHE A 78 15.94 6.87 14.39
CA PHE A 78 14.97 7.90 14.10
C PHE A 78 13.68 7.30 13.51
N TYR A 79 12.80 6.73 14.34
CA TYR A 79 11.43 6.39 13.93
C TYR A 79 10.46 7.05 14.90
N GLU A 80 10.41 8.38 14.81
CA GLU A 80 9.24 9.15 15.21
C GLU A 80 8.74 9.81 13.93
N GLU A 81 7.84 9.12 13.23
CA GLU A 81 6.96 9.87 12.33
C GLU A 81 5.98 10.62 13.22
N ASP A 82 6.04 11.95 13.17
CA ASP A 82 5.06 12.82 13.81
C ASP A 82 3.75 12.81 12.98
N THR A 83 3.16 11.62 12.86
CA THR A 83 1.93 11.37 12.10
C THR A 83 0.93 10.67 12.99
N LYS A 84 -0.30 11.20 13.00
CA LYS A 84 -1.38 10.66 13.82
C LYS A 84 -2.20 9.64 13.07
N THR A 85 -2.40 9.87 11.77
CA THR A 85 -3.21 9.01 10.91
C THR A 85 -2.40 8.37 9.78
N MET A 86 -2.91 7.28 9.21
CA MET A 86 -2.37 6.67 8.00
C MET A 86 -2.38 7.65 6.82
N GLY A 87 -3.37 8.54 6.76
CA GLY A 87 -3.42 9.61 5.74
C GLY A 87 -2.22 10.55 5.84
N ASP A 88 -1.90 11.02 7.05
CA ASP A 88 -0.73 11.88 7.30
C ASP A 88 0.57 11.16 6.89
N LEU A 89 0.70 9.89 7.27
CA LEU A 89 1.81 9.03 6.91
C LEU A 89 1.94 8.87 5.39
N LEU A 90 0.86 8.54 4.70
CA LEU A 90 0.85 8.39 3.25
C LEU A 90 1.26 9.69 2.54
N GLY A 91 0.85 10.85 3.07
CA GLY A 91 1.35 12.16 2.63
C GLY A 91 2.88 12.28 2.76
N GLN A 92 3.44 11.78 3.86
CA GLN A 92 4.88 11.64 4.05
C GLN A 92 5.55 10.57 3.18
N LEU A 93 4.79 9.74 2.43
CA LEU A 93 5.29 8.73 1.50
C LEU A 93 5.07 9.03 0.00
N LEU A 94 4.23 10.00 -0.38
CA LEU A 94 4.11 10.59 -1.74
C LEU A 94 5.41 10.75 -2.56
N LEU A 95 5.46 10.24 -3.78
CA LEU A 95 6.61 10.10 -4.68
C LEU A 95 7.67 9.09 -4.24
N GLY A 96 7.49 8.48 -3.07
CA GLY A 96 8.26 7.34 -2.62
C GLY A 96 7.77 6.06 -3.30
N SER A 97 8.64 5.08 -3.32
CA SER A 97 8.29 3.72 -3.72
C SER A 97 7.73 2.97 -2.51
N VAL A 98 6.51 2.46 -2.65
CA VAL A 98 5.79 1.78 -1.59
C VAL A 98 5.22 0.46 -2.09
N GLN A 99 5.05 -0.47 -1.16
CA GLN A 99 4.18 -1.61 -1.31
C GLN A 99 2.85 -1.30 -0.61
N ILE A 100 1.75 -1.45 -1.34
CA ILE A 100 0.38 -1.36 -0.82
C ILE A 100 -0.16 -2.77 -0.63
N ASN A 101 -0.74 -2.99 0.56
CA ASN A 101 -1.17 -4.28 1.10
C ASN A 101 -0.01 -5.30 1.26
N GLY A 102 -0.22 -6.33 2.07
CA GLY A 102 0.74 -7.42 2.26
C GLY A 102 0.86 -8.28 1.01
N GLY A 103 1.17 -9.58 1.13
CA GLY A 103 1.20 -10.47 -0.04
C GLY A 103 -0.18 -10.68 -0.71
N GLY A 104 -0.22 -11.53 -1.73
CA GLY A 104 -1.47 -11.98 -2.35
C GLY A 104 -2.02 -11.07 -3.46
N PRO A 105 -3.25 -11.33 -3.95
CA PRO A 105 -3.75 -10.75 -5.21
C PRO A 105 -3.94 -9.22 -5.19
N ALA A 106 -4.16 -8.63 -4.02
CA ALA A 106 -4.34 -7.19 -3.83
C ALA A 106 -3.03 -6.45 -3.50
N SER A 107 -1.89 -7.16 -3.42
CA SER A 107 -0.57 -6.57 -3.24
C SER A 107 -0.16 -5.83 -4.51
N ARG A 108 0.34 -4.61 -4.37
CA ARG A 108 1.04 -3.93 -5.47
C ARG A 108 2.25 -3.17 -4.96
N VAL A 109 3.26 -3.08 -5.82
CA VAL A 109 4.46 -2.28 -5.60
C VAL A 109 4.52 -1.20 -6.67
N GLY A 110 4.79 0.04 -6.26
CA GLY A 110 4.81 1.16 -7.18
C GLY A 110 5.22 2.46 -6.53
N ARG A 111 5.21 3.53 -7.32
CA ARG A 111 5.46 4.90 -6.87
C ARG A 111 4.15 5.57 -6.47
N LEU A 112 4.07 6.07 -5.25
CA LEU A 112 2.88 6.76 -4.76
C LEU A 112 2.80 8.14 -5.44
N LEU A 113 1.76 8.45 -6.22
CA LEU A 113 1.67 9.71 -6.96
C LEU A 113 0.77 10.75 -6.28
N ALA A 114 -0.33 10.29 -5.68
CA ALA A 114 -1.31 11.14 -5.01
C ALA A 114 -1.93 10.41 -3.82
N VAL A 115 -2.37 11.18 -2.82
CA VAL A 115 -3.08 10.73 -1.62
C VAL A 115 -4.05 11.86 -1.27
N ASN A 116 -5.31 11.52 -1.05
CA ASN A 116 -6.32 12.40 -0.46
C ASN A 116 -7.09 11.62 0.63
N ASP A 117 -8.21 12.15 1.11
CA ASP A 117 -8.95 11.56 2.22
C ASP A 117 -9.72 10.27 1.84
N GLU A 118 -9.98 10.02 0.55
CA GLU A 118 -10.77 8.87 0.07
C GLU A 118 -9.94 7.82 -0.67
N PHE A 119 -8.93 8.24 -1.45
CA PHE A 119 -8.13 7.35 -2.26
C PHE A 119 -6.65 7.77 -2.37
N LEU A 120 -5.84 6.82 -2.82
CA LEU A 120 -4.47 7.09 -3.30
C LEU A 120 -4.29 6.62 -4.73
N THR A 121 -3.29 7.18 -5.41
CA THR A 121 -2.88 6.77 -6.76
C THR A 121 -1.49 6.19 -6.72
N LEU A 122 -1.34 4.94 -7.15
CA LEU A 122 -0.07 4.21 -7.24
C LEU A 122 0.28 3.98 -8.71
N GLU A 123 1.45 4.45 -9.15
CA GLU A 123 2.01 4.04 -10.44
C GLU A 123 2.72 2.71 -10.27
N THR A 124 2.21 1.68 -10.92
CA THR A 124 2.77 0.33 -10.93
C THR A 124 3.36 0.03 -12.30
N LYS A 125 4.39 -0.83 -12.34
CA LYS A 125 4.97 -1.27 -13.62
C LYS A 125 4.00 -2.12 -14.43
N LYS A 126 3.30 -3.05 -13.75
CA LYS A 126 2.42 -4.04 -14.36
C LYS A 126 1.09 -3.44 -14.79
N ASP A 127 0.35 -2.84 -13.86
CA ASP A 127 -1.05 -2.46 -14.09
C ASP A 127 -1.23 -1.02 -14.60
N GLY A 128 -0.15 -0.23 -14.68
CA GLY A 128 -0.26 1.21 -14.93
C GLY A 128 -0.65 1.95 -13.66
N LEU A 129 -1.67 2.81 -13.72
CA LEU A 129 -2.17 3.49 -12.52
C LEU A 129 -3.15 2.62 -11.77
N VAL A 130 -2.98 2.54 -10.45
CA VAL A 130 -3.92 1.88 -9.55
C VAL A 130 -4.40 2.88 -8.51
N LEU A 131 -5.69 3.18 -8.57
CA LEU A 131 -6.39 4.08 -7.64
C LEU A 131 -7.00 3.23 -6.54
N TYR A 132 -6.46 3.29 -5.32
CA TYR A 132 -6.94 2.52 -4.18
C TYR A 132 -7.87 3.35 -3.32
N HIS A 133 -9.04 2.79 -2.98
CA HIS A 133 -9.84 3.34 -1.90
C HIS A 133 -9.11 3.13 -0.57
N LEU A 134 -8.93 4.18 0.23
CA LEU A 134 -8.16 4.11 1.48
C LEU A 134 -8.78 3.14 2.49
N ASP A 135 -10.11 2.97 2.47
CA ASP A 135 -10.77 1.96 3.33
C ASP A 135 -10.35 0.53 3.07
N HIS A 136 -9.75 0.22 1.92
CA HIS A 136 -9.32 -1.14 1.59
C HIS A 136 -7.80 -1.36 1.74
N ILE A 137 -7.06 -0.34 2.18
CA ILE A 137 -5.63 -0.46 2.45
C ILE A 137 -5.43 -1.05 3.85
N LYS A 138 -4.79 -2.22 3.89
CA LYS A 138 -4.49 -2.96 5.12
C LYS A 138 -3.12 -2.63 5.66
N SER A 139 -2.15 -2.46 4.77
CA SER A 139 -0.77 -2.16 5.15
C SER A 139 -0.04 -1.40 4.06
N VAL A 140 1.02 -0.72 4.47
CA VAL A 140 1.93 0.02 3.61
C VAL A 140 3.36 -0.21 4.11
N ASN A 141 4.33 -0.31 3.21
CA ASN A 141 5.75 -0.20 3.58
C ASN A 141 6.54 0.47 2.46
N GLU A 142 7.56 1.24 2.83
CA GLU A 142 8.54 1.72 1.85
C GLU A 142 9.31 0.53 1.26
N VAL A 143 9.64 0.65 -0.02
CA VAL A 143 10.48 -0.32 -0.73
C VAL A 143 11.54 0.40 -1.53
N GLU A 144 12.74 -0.17 -1.57
CA GLU A 144 13.79 0.31 -2.46
C GLU A 144 13.60 -0.31 -3.84
N LEU A 145 13.18 0.50 -4.81
CA LEU A 145 13.20 0.11 -6.22
C LEU A 145 14.57 0.40 -6.82
N LYS A 146 14.94 -0.36 -7.86
CA LYS A 146 16.17 -0.09 -8.62
C LYS A 146 16.06 1.30 -9.25
N GLU A 147 17.17 2.01 -9.45
CA GLU A 147 17.16 3.40 -9.95
C GLU A 147 16.34 3.56 -11.24
N LYS A 148 16.42 2.60 -12.17
CA LYS A 148 15.64 2.59 -13.42
C LYS A 148 14.13 2.40 -13.23
N GLU A 149 13.73 1.82 -12.10
CA GLU A 149 12.33 1.56 -11.73
C GLU A 149 11.75 2.69 -10.86
N ASN A 150 12.59 3.61 -10.39
CA ASN A 150 12.20 4.70 -9.49
C ASN A 150 11.88 6.01 -10.26
N GLU A 151 12.23 6.07 -11.55
CA GLU A 151 11.86 7.18 -12.43
C GLU A 151 10.40 7.03 -12.87
N SER A 152 9.57 8.02 -12.50
CA SER A 152 8.19 8.11 -12.95
C SER A 152 8.21 8.32 -14.46
N VAL A 153 7.58 7.42 -15.20
CA VAL A 153 7.39 7.63 -16.66
C VAL A 153 5.97 8.07 -16.97
N TYR A 154 5.12 8.16 -15.95
CA TYR A 154 3.80 8.72 -16.03
C TYR A 154 3.76 10.13 -15.45
N GLU A 155 3.18 11.06 -16.20
CA GLU A 155 2.79 12.37 -15.71
C GLU A 155 1.30 12.32 -15.38
N LEU A 156 0.96 12.54 -14.11
CA LEU A 156 -0.42 12.45 -13.64
C LEU A 156 -1.25 13.52 -14.34
N GLU A 157 -2.25 13.10 -15.12
CA GLU A 157 -3.13 14.06 -15.79
C GLU A 157 -3.77 14.99 -14.75
N PRO A 158 -3.92 16.30 -15.04
CA PRO A 158 -4.46 17.27 -14.09
C PRO A 158 -5.78 16.85 -13.48
N ALA A 159 -6.67 16.23 -14.27
CA ALA A 159 -7.96 15.74 -13.78
C ALA A 159 -7.81 14.66 -12.67
N PHE A 160 -6.79 13.80 -12.74
CA PHE A 160 -6.50 12.83 -11.68
C PHE A 160 -5.81 13.47 -10.48
N ALA A 161 -4.98 14.49 -10.70
CA ALA A 161 -4.31 15.22 -9.63
C ALA A 161 -5.27 16.11 -8.82
N GLU A 162 -6.31 16.65 -9.48
CA GLU A 162 -7.31 17.53 -8.88
C GLU A 162 -8.48 16.78 -8.23
N ALA A 163 -8.69 15.50 -8.58
CA ALA A 163 -9.72 14.68 -7.97
C ALA A 163 -9.39 14.41 -6.49
N VAL A 164 -10.24 14.92 -5.59
CA VAL A 164 -10.11 14.75 -4.14
C VAL A 164 -11.24 13.90 -3.54
N THR A 165 -12.22 13.51 -4.36
CA THR A 165 -13.34 12.62 -3.99
C THR A 165 -13.57 11.57 -5.08
N LEU A 166 -14.22 10.45 -4.73
CA LEU A 166 -14.57 9.38 -5.67
C LEU A 166 -15.43 9.87 -6.84
N PRO A 167 -16.49 10.69 -6.67
CA PRO A 167 -17.26 11.18 -7.81
C PRO A 167 -16.43 12.03 -8.77
N GLN A 168 -15.49 12.84 -8.26
CA GLN A 168 -14.56 13.60 -9.12
C GLN A 168 -13.59 12.67 -9.85
N LEU A 169 -13.11 11.62 -9.19
CA LEU A 169 -12.29 10.60 -9.82
C LEU A 169 -13.06 9.88 -10.93
N PHE A 170 -14.30 9.46 -10.68
CA PHE A 170 -15.13 8.81 -11.69
C PHE A 170 -15.43 9.75 -12.87
N ALA A 171 -15.61 11.05 -12.60
CA ALA A 171 -15.72 12.06 -13.65
C ALA A 171 -14.47 12.13 -14.53
N ALA A 172 -13.28 12.10 -13.93
CA ALA A 172 -12.00 12.07 -14.65
C ALA A 172 -11.81 10.78 -15.46
N LEU A 173 -12.35 9.67 -14.96
CA LEU A 173 -12.28 8.35 -15.61
C LEU A 173 -13.40 8.11 -16.65
N LYS A 174 -14.38 9.02 -16.77
CA LYS A 174 -15.51 8.83 -17.68
C LYS A 174 -15.02 8.72 -19.13
N ARG A 175 -15.44 7.63 -19.80
CA ARG A 175 -15.04 7.19 -21.14
C ARG A 175 -13.63 6.57 -21.23
N GLN A 176 -12.94 6.35 -20.11
CA GLN A 176 -11.68 5.63 -20.10
C GLN A 176 -11.92 4.13 -19.97
N TRP A 177 -10.99 3.35 -20.53
CA TRP A 177 -10.90 1.92 -20.24
C TRP A 177 -10.35 1.74 -18.83
N VAL A 178 -11.08 1.00 -18.00
CA VAL A 178 -10.73 0.76 -16.59
C VAL A 178 -10.94 -0.70 -16.23
N THR A 179 -10.25 -1.14 -15.19
CA THR A 179 -10.59 -2.35 -14.46
C THR A 179 -11.01 -1.97 -13.05
N VAL A 180 -12.23 -2.32 -12.66
CA VAL A 180 -12.79 -2.10 -11.33
C VAL A 180 -12.66 -3.38 -10.52
N ASN A 181 -11.94 -3.31 -9.39
CA ASN A 181 -11.84 -4.39 -8.42
C ASN A 181 -12.80 -4.12 -7.26
N ASN A 182 -13.79 -4.99 -7.08
CA ASN A 182 -14.91 -4.79 -6.15
C ASN A 182 -15.02 -5.96 -5.14
N GLY A 183 -13.91 -6.30 -4.49
CA GLY A 183 -13.86 -7.46 -3.60
C GLY A 183 -13.48 -8.73 -4.34
N PRO A 184 -14.31 -9.79 -4.31
CA PRO A 184 -14.06 -11.01 -5.09
C PRO A 184 -14.27 -10.80 -6.58
N ASP A 185 -15.01 -9.76 -6.95
CA ASP A 185 -15.41 -9.50 -8.32
C ASP A 185 -14.46 -8.48 -8.99
N LYS A 186 -14.21 -8.71 -10.28
CA LYS A 186 -13.39 -7.85 -11.14
C LYS A 186 -14.15 -7.64 -12.45
N VAL A 187 -14.27 -6.39 -12.88
CA VAL A 187 -14.89 -6.02 -14.16
C VAL A 187 -13.97 -5.08 -14.91
N GLU A 188 -13.79 -5.33 -16.21
CA GLU A 188 -13.04 -4.45 -17.11
C GLU A 188 -13.93 -3.92 -18.23
N GLY A 189 -13.63 -2.71 -18.72
CA GLY A 189 -14.35 -2.09 -19.83
C GLY A 189 -14.28 -0.57 -19.77
N VAL A 190 -15.14 0.09 -20.55
CA VAL A 190 -15.23 1.56 -20.58
C VAL A 190 -16.19 2.04 -19.49
N LEU A 191 -15.73 2.94 -18.61
CA LEU A 191 -16.61 3.62 -17.65
C LEU A 191 -17.53 4.59 -18.39
N SER A 192 -18.81 4.25 -18.52
CA SER A 192 -19.77 5.02 -19.31
C SER A 192 -20.54 6.03 -18.46
N GLU A 193 -21.07 5.59 -17.33
CA GLU A 193 -21.84 6.39 -16.38
C GLU A 193 -21.47 6.02 -14.94
N PHE A 194 -21.81 6.91 -14.00
CA PHE A 194 -21.64 6.67 -12.58
C PHE A 194 -22.59 7.56 -11.78
N ASP A 195 -22.89 7.10 -10.57
CA ASP A 195 -23.43 7.89 -9.47
C ASP A 195 -22.69 7.51 -8.18
N ASP A 196 -23.21 7.92 -7.03
CA ASP A 196 -22.57 7.69 -5.73
C ASP A 196 -22.54 6.19 -5.35
N GLU A 197 -23.49 5.39 -5.84
CA GLU A 197 -23.67 3.98 -5.45
C GLU A 197 -23.26 2.98 -6.54
N THR A 198 -23.19 3.41 -7.80
CA THR A 198 -23.05 2.53 -8.96
C THR A 198 -22.12 3.10 -10.03
N LEU A 199 -21.23 2.25 -10.54
CA LEU A 199 -20.48 2.45 -11.78
C LEU A 199 -21.11 1.63 -12.91
N VAL A 200 -21.26 2.24 -14.09
CA VAL A 200 -21.74 1.56 -15.30
C VAL A 200 -20.58 1.33 -16.25
N ILE A 201 -20.16 0.07 -16.39
CA ILE A 201 -19.04 -0.35 -17.23
C ILE A 201 -19.58 -1.07 -18.47
N VAL A 202 -19.08 -0.70 -19.65
CA VAL A 202 -19.46 -1.33 -20.92
C VAL A 202 -18.27 -2.09 -21.50
N HIS A 203 -18.48 -3.37 -21.80
CA HIS A 203 -17.48 -4.22 -22.45
C HIS A 203 -18.17 -5.14 -23.46
N ASP A 204 -17.72 -5.07 -24.72
CA ASP A 204 -18.34 -5.74 -25.87
C ASP A 204 -19.86 -5.51 -25.96
N LYS A 205 -20.68 -6.53 -25.70
CA LYS A 205 -22.15 -6.48 -25.77
C LYS A 205 -22.82 -6.49 -24.40
N GLU A 206 -22.03 -6.29 -23.34
CA GLU A 206 -22.47 -6.38 -21.96
C GLU A 206 -22.33 -5.03 -21.25
N VAL A 207 -23.28 -4.78 -20.35
CA VAL A 207 -23.30 -3.61 -19.47
C VAL A 207 -23.33 -4.11 -18.04
N TYR A 208 -22.32 -3.72 -17.28
CA TYR A 208 -22.11 -4.10 -15.90
C TYR A 208 -22.48 -2.94 -14.99
N TYR A 209 -23.31 -3.21 -14.00
CA TYR A 209 -23.66 -2.26 -12.93
C TYR A 209 -22.92 -2.70 -11.67
N VAL A 210 -21.85 -1.99 -11.32
CA VAL A 210 -20.94 -2.35 -10.25
C VAL A 210 -21.17 -1.41 -9.07
N SER A 211 -21.52 -1.96 -7.90
CA SER A 211 -21.70 -1.13 -6.70
C SER A 211 -20.37 -0.54 -6.24
N THR A 212 -20.37 0.72 -5.81
CA THR A 212 -19.21 1.41 -5.24
C THR A 212 -18.93 0.99 -3.78
N PHE A 213 -19.85 0.29 -3.12
CA PHE A 213 -19.76 -0.04 -1.69
C PHE A 213 -18.58 -0.94 -1.31
N HIS A 214 -18.14 -1.81 -2.23
CA HIS A 214 -17.01 -2.72 -2.01
C HIS A 214 -15.78 -2.34 -2.85
N LEU A 215 -15.75 -1.12 -3.38
CA LEU A 215 -14.76 -0.68 -4.34
C LEU A 215 -13.37 -0.68 -3.69
N GLN A 216 -12.50 -1.60 -4.12
CA GLN A 216 -11.15 -1.69 -3.60
C GLN A 216 -10.19 -0.82 -4.39
N SER A 217 -10.25 -0.95 -5.72
CA SER A 217 -9.41 -0.15 -6.60
C SER A 217 -9.96 -0.04 -8.01
N ILE A 218 -9.50 0.99 -8.71
CA ILE A 218 -9.67 1.14 -10.16
C ILE A 218 -8.29 1.17 -10.80
N VAL A 219 -8.08 0.34 -11.82
CA VAL A 219 -6.85 0.31 -12.62
C VAL A 219 -7.11 1.04 -13.92
N VAL A 220 -6.18 1.93 -14.28
CA VAL A 220 -6.14 2.61 -15.57
C VAL A 220 -4.85 2.17 -16.28
N PRO A 221 -4.96 1.37 -17.36
CA PRO A 221 -3.79 0.95 -18.11
C PRO A 221 -3.15 2.16 -18.78
N ILE A 222 -1.81 2.24 -18.74
CA ILE A 222 -1.05 3.27 -19.44
C ILE A 222 -0.75 2.76 -20.85
N GLN A 223 -1.28 3.43 -21.89
CA GLN A 223 -1.06 3.05 -23.29
C GLN A 223 0.43 2.84 -23.58
N GLY A 224 0.77 1.69 -24.18
CA GLY A 224 2.14 1.35 -24.58
C GLY A 224 2.91 0.45 -23.61
N ARG A 225 2.31 0.02 -22.49
CA ARG A 225 2.81 -1.10 -21.68
C ARG A 225 2.05 -2.36 -22.07
N GLU A 226 2.70 -3.26 -22.82
CA GLU A 226 2.17 -4.59 -23.10
C GLU A 226 2.29 -5.46 -21.85
N ASP A 227 1.22 -6.18 -21.51
CA ASP A 227 1.23 -7.17 -20.43
C ASP A 227 2.19 -8.31 -20.80
N GLU A 228 3.27 -8.49 -20.03
CA GLU A 228 3.89 -9.81 -19.94
C GLU A 228 2.90 -10.72 -19.21
N VAL A 229 2.16 -11.52 -19.99
CA VAL A 229 1.22 -12.53 -19.52
C VAL A 229 1.96 -13.43 -18.52
N SER A 230 1.60 -13.33 -17.24
CA SER A 230 1.99 -14.30 -16.23
C SER A 230 0.92 -15.38 -16.25
N GLU A 231 1.27 -16.56 -16.77
CA GLU A 231 0.46 -17.77 -16.62
C GLU A 231 0.38 -18.11 -15.13
N ASP A 232 -0.78 -17.87 -14.51
CA ASP A 232 -1.11 -18.44 -13.21
C ASP A 232 -1.34 -19.96 -13.41
N GLU A 233 -0.28 -20.75 -13.36
CA GLU A 233 -0.40 -22.20 -13.22
C GLU A 233 -0.86 -22.56 -11.82
N ASN A 234 -2.16 -22.83 -11.73
CA ASN A 234 -2.79 -23.56 -10.67
C ASN A 234 -2.25 -25.01 -10.66
N SER A 235 -1.38 -25.35 -9.70
CA SER A 235 -1.09 -26.76 -9.39
C SER A 235 -1.24 -27.02 -7.89
N ASP A 236 -2.45 -27.45 -7.56
CA ASP A 236 -2.80 -28.16 -6.35
C ASP A 236 -2.07 -29.51 -6.37
N SER A 237 -1.09 -29.71 -5.48
CA SER A 237 -0.63 -31.07 -5.13
C SER A 237 -0.14 -31.11 -3.67
N ASP A 238 -1.00 -31.71 -2.87
CA ASP A 238 -0.75 -32.21 -1.53
C ASP A 238 0.18 -33.44 -1.61
N SER A 239 1.33 -33.42 -0.93
CA SER A 239 1.90 -34.60 -0.26
C SER A 239 3.19 -34.29 0.53
N THR A 240 3.08 -34.38 1.86
CA THR A 240 4.00 -35.03 2.83
C THR A 240 5.53 -34.93 2.69
N ASN A 241 6.11 -34.12 3.58
CA ASN A 241 7.14 -34.44 4.59
C ASN A 241 8.29 -35.44 4.28
N SER A 242 9.53 -34.95 4.30
CA SER A 242 10.61 -35.55 5.12
C SER A 242 11.87 -34.67 5.16
N ASN A 243 12.36 -34.44 6.38
CA ASN A 243 13.69 -33.91 6.72
C ASN A 243 14.81 -34.64 5.96
N GLU A 244 15.83 -33.89 5.52
CA GLU A 244 17.22 -34.25 5.82
C GLU A 244 18.18 -33.06 5.66
N ASN A 245 19.19 -33.12 6.51
CA ASN A 245 20.13 -32.08 6.90
C ASN A 245 21.42 -32.25 6.08
N SER A 246 22.00 -31.18 5.51
CA SER A 246 23.45 -31.19 5.22
C SER A 246 24.04 -29.80 5.03
N GLN A 247 25.24 -29.66 5.59
CA GLN A 247 25.96 -28.44 5.89
C GLN A 247 26.80 -27.90 4.72
N ASN A 248 27.11 -26.60 4.85
CA ASN A 248 28.33 -25.88 4.45
C ASN A 248 28.59 -25.63 2.95
N LYS A 249 28.60 -24.33 2.60
CA LYS A 249 29.88 -23.61 2.41
C LYS A 249 29.71 -22.09 2.43
N THR A 250 30.61 -21.49 3.21
CA THR A 250 31.09 -20.10 3.21
C THR A 250 31.00 -19.36 1.89
N GLU A 251 30.57 -18.09 1.92
CA GLU A 251 31.20 -17.03 1.15
C GLU A 251 30.98 -15.64 1.76
N LYS A 252 31.85 -14.72 1.34
CA LYS A 252 32.42 -13.62 2.12
C LYS A 252 31.48 -12.44 2.32
N SER A 253 31.63 -11.84 3.49
CA SER A 253 31.23 -10.51 3.89
C SER A 253 31.62 -9.42 2.87
N SER A 254 30.63 -8.68 2.39
CA SER A 254 30.80 -7.32 1.90
C SER A 254 29.90 -6.39 2.72
N ASN A 255 30.55 -5.62 3.58
CA ASN A 255 29.96 -4.63 4.46
C ASN A 255 29.57 -3.41 3.62
N SER A 256 28.31 -3.28 3.19
CA SER A 256 27.78 -2.04 2.61
C SER A 256 26.96 -1.28 3.65
N GLN A 257 27.64 -0.33 4.30
CA GLN A 257 27.01 0.68 5.14
C GLN A 257 25.94 1.42 4.33
N THR A 258 24.68 1.24 4.72
CA THR A 258 23.54 1.93 4.10
C THR A 258 23.49 3.37 4.60
N ARG A 259 24.08 4.30 3.83
CA ARG A 259 23.86 5.74 4.01
C ARG A 259 22.51 6.09 3.42
N ARG A 260 21.47 6.13 4.26
CA ARG A 260 20.12 6.54 3.85
C ARG A 260 20.10 7.99 3.35
N ASN A 261 19.32 8.21 2.30
CA ASN A 261 19.44 9.29 1.35
C ASN A 261 18.75 10.58 1.84
N SER A 262 19.43 11.38 2.68
CA SER A 262 18.92 12.65 3.24
C SER A 262 18.52 13.73 2.21
N LYS A 263 18.84 13.54 0.93
CA LYS A 263 18.47 14.51 -0.13
C LYS A 263 17.03 14.33 -0.64
N SER A 264 16.48 13.11 -0.57
CA SER A 264 15.10 12.81 -1.00
C SER A 264 14.08 13.58 -0.16
N ASN A 265 14.26 13.60 1.16
CA ASN A 265 13.34 14.24 2.10
C ASN A 265 13.24 15.77 1.94
N VAL A 266 14.30 16.43 1.46
CA VAL A 266 14.29 17.89 1.26
C VAL A 266 13.47 18.28 0.03
N TYR A 267 13.66 17.60 -1.11
CA TYR A 267 12.87 17.86 -2.32
C TYR A 267 11.40 17.54 -2.11
N ARG A 268 11.14 16.44 -1.40
CA ARG A 268 9.81 16.00 -1.00
C ARG A 268 9.11 17.06 -0.14
N LYS A 269 9.79 17.62 0.87
CA LYS A 269 9.25 18.71 1.69
C LYS A 269 8.93 19.96 0.87
N ILE A 270 9.83 20.37 -0.03
CA ILE A 270 9.63 21.55 -0.89
C ILE A 270 8.43 21.36 -1.82
N LEU A 271 8.26 20.16 -2.38
CA LEU A 271 7.13 19.85 -3.25
C LEU A 271 5.81 19.80 -2.47
N MET A 272 5.78 19.20 -1.28
CA MET A 272 4.60 19.19 -0.41
C MET A 272 4.15 20.59 -0.02
N GLU A 273 5.10 21.48 0.30
CA GLU A 273 4.75 22.88 0.54
C GLU A 273 4.19 23.58 -0.71
N SER A 274 4.60 23.17 -1.92
CA SER A 274 4.04 23.73 -3.15
C SER A 274 2.62 23.24 -3.44
N ILE A 275 2.34 21.95 -3.18
CA ILE A 275 1.01 21.34 -3.36
C ILE A 275 0.03 21.90 -2.32
N ALA A 276 0.45 22.00 -1.05
CA ALA A 276 -0.35 22.61 0.01
C ALA A 276 -0.68 24.09 -0.30
N ARG A 277 0.28 24.84 -0.87
CA ARG A 277 0.04 26.23 -1.32
C ARG A 277 -0.96 26.30 -2.48
N SER A 278 -0.95 25.35 -3.42
CA SER A 278 -1.95 25.31 -4.50
C SER A 278 -3.35 24.92 -3.99
N GLN A 279 -3.45 23.96 -3.07
CA GLN A 279 -4.75 23.55 -2.49
C GLN A 279 -5.39 24.69 -1.69
N ALA A 280 -4.60 25.42 -0.88
CA ALA A 280 -5.08 26.57 -0.13
C ALA A 280 -5.59 27.70 -1.04
N ALA A 281 -4.90 27.94 -2.17
CA ALA A 281 -5.30 28.96 -3.14
C ALA A 281 -6.61 28.61 -3.90
N ILE A 282 -6.98 27.33 -3.95
CA ILE A 282 -8.24 26.85 -4.53
C ILE A 282 -9.38 27.05 -3.52
N ASN A 283 -9.14 26.76 -2.23
CA ASN A 283 -10.13 26.92 -1.17
C ASN A 283 -10.49 28.39 -0.89
N ASP A 284 -9.57 29.34 -1.10
CA ASP A 284 -9.82 30.79 -0.96
C ASP A 284 -10.62 31.41 -2.14
N ARG A 285 -11.00 30.62 -3.15
CA ARG A 285 -11.77 31.08 -4.33
C ARG A 285 -13.23 30.63 -4.36
N ASN A 286 -13.70 29.95 -3.32
CA ASN A 286 -15.11 29.62 -3.07
C ASN A 286 -15.65 30.42 -1.88
#